data_AF-A0A840KFI6-F1
#
_entry.id   AF-A0A840KFI6-F1
#
_cell.length_a   1.000
_cell.length_b   1.000
_cell.length_c   1.000
_cell.angle_alpha   90.00
_cell.angle_beta   90.00
_cell.angle_gamma   90.00
#
_symmetry.space_group_name_H-M   'P 1'
#
loop_
_entity.id
_entity.type
_entity.pdbx_description
1 polymer ?
#
loop_
_entity_poly.entity_id
_entity_poly.type
_entity_poly.pdbx_seq_one_letter_code
_entity_poly.pdbx_strand_id
1 'polypeptide(L)'
;MTPAEKRWKEKQQRIQKKIENKKNGKLPKKIDKKYKEFIDKWNDLSLLKLSKNEIIEALKGFTKHGDEVAELLKNNKMKYEFLDDADFDELLRDYDYNNELTDEIIFRTRAATLDGKTFYRSSASVEQFLTEIIHEGSHVIDNLLKKKFLKEGKTLKEIEKSIGNNWEQEIKAFSHERDWQIKIGIEPEYKSLKNIEKHVKTEYPKYLK
;
A
#
# COMPACT_ATOMS: atom_id res chain seq x y z
N MET A 1 6.19 27.81 43.60
CA MET A 1 6.68 26.47 43.21
C MET A 1 8.15 26.60 42.88
N THR A 2 9.00 25.86 43.57
CA THR A 2 10.46 25.98 43.42
C THR A 2 10.93 25.36 42.09
N PRO A 3 12.10 25.77 41.56
CA PRO A 3 12.66 25.15 40.36
C PRO A 3 12.86 23.63 40.48
N ALA A 4 13.09 23.11 41.69
CA ALA A 4 13.20 21.69 41.96
C ALA A 4 11.85 20.96 41.88
N GLU A 5 10.78 21.55 42.44
CA GLU A 5 9.42 21.02 42.35
C GLU A 5 8.91 20.97 40.90
N LYS A 6 9.27 21.97 40.08
CA LYS A 6 8.92 22.00 38.66
C LYS A 6 9.57 20.85 37.89
N ARG A 7 10.89 20.64 38.07
CA ARG A 7 11.63 19.54 37.45
C ARG A 7 11.12 18.17 37.89
N TRP A 8 10.74 18.03 39.16
CA TRP A 8 10.19 16.79 39.69
C TRP A 8 8.82 16.48 39.06
N LYS A 9 7.91 17.46 38.97
CA LYS A 9 6.61 17.29 38.29
C LYS A 9 6.76 16.94 36.81
N GLU A 10 7.66 17.61 36.09
CA GLU A 10 7.94 17.31 34.68
C GLU A 10 8.49 15.88 34.50
N LYS A 11 9.37 15.42 35.41
CA LYS A 11 9.90 14.05 35.41
C LYS A 11 8.79 13.03 35.68
N GLN A 12 7.92 13.29 36.65
CA GLN A 12 6.77 12.42 36.96
C GLN A 12 5.78 12.35 35.78
N GLN A 13 5.46 13.47 35.14
CA GLN A 13 4.62 13.49 33.93
C GLN A 13 5.23 12.69 32.79
N ARG A 14 6.55 12.78 32.56
CA ARG A 14 7.26 11.96 31.55
C ARG A 14 7.22 10.47 31.88
N ILE A 15 7.30 10.10 33.15
CA ILE A 15 7.22 8.71 33.61
C ILE A 15 5.78 8.19 33.45
N GLN A 16 4.79 8.96 33.86
CA GLN A 16 3.36 8.64 33.70
C GLN A 16 3.00 8.40 32.23
N LYS A 17 3.43 9.30 31.34
CA LYS A 17 3.21 9.19 29.89
C LYS A 17 3.90 7.97 29.27
N LYS A 18 5.08 7.58 29.78
CA LYS A 18 5.76 6.34 29.39
C LYS A 18 5.03 5.09 29.87
N ILE A 19 4.44 5.12 31.06
CA ILE A 19 3.66 4.01 31.64
C ILE A 19 2.33 3.86 30.88
N GLU A 20 1.65 4.95 30.54
CA GLU A 20 0.44 4.94 29.70
C GLU A 20 0.72 4.40 28.29
N ASN A 21 1.81 4.85 27.66
CA ASN A 21 2.22 4.33 26.35
C ASN A 21 2.57 2.83 26.39
N LYS A 22 3.13 2.34 27.51
CA LYS A 22 3.35 0.90 27.72
C LYS A 22 2.07 0.12 27.97
N LYS A 23 1.11 0.66 28.73
CA LYS A 23 -0.19 0.02 29.01
C LYS A 23 -1.08 -0.09 27.77
N ASN A 24 -0.95 0.85 26.82
CA ASN A 24 -1.73 0.87 25.58
C ASN A 24 -1.11 0.05 24.43
N GLY A 25 -0.01 -0.68 24.65
CA GLY A 25 0.64 -1.53 23.64
C GLY A 25 1.21 -0.78 22.42
N LYS A 26 1.07 0.54 22.34
CA LYS A 26 1.56 1.39 21.26
C LYS A 26 2.79 2.16 21.73
N LEU A 27 3.96 1.55 21.57
CA LEU A 27 5.09 2.39 21.20
C LEU A 27 4.85 2.76 19.73
N PRO A 28 4.56 4.03 19.37
CA PRO A 28 4.72 4.42 17.98
C PRO A 28 6.17 4.08 17.64
N LYS A 29 6.37 3.11 16.75
CA LYS A 29 7.69 2.93 16.15
C LYS A 29 8.07 4.30 15.61
N LYS A 30 9.28 4.76 15.95
CA LYS A 30 9.78 5.99 15.37
C LYS A 30 9.69 5.82 13.85
N ILE A 31 9.03 6.76 13.16
CA ILE A 31 8.97 6.77 11.70
C ILE A 31 10.40 6.61 11.17
N ASP A 32 10.56 5.71 10.22
CA ASP A 32 11.87 5.42 9.67
C ASP A 32 12.46 6.70 9.06
N LYS A 33 13.75 6.92 9.32
CA LYS A 33 14.43 8.14 8.92
C LYS A 33 14.44 8.31 7.40
N LYS A 34 14.71 7.25 6.65
CA LYS A 34 14.78 7.27 5.18
C LYS A 34 13.40 7.57 4.60
N TYR A 35 12.36 6.93 5.13
CA TYR A 35 10.98 7.22 4.72
C TYR A 35 10.63 8.68 5.02
N LYS A 36 10.89 9.16 6.24
CA LYS A 36 10.61 10.53 6.62
C LYS A 36 11.31 11.55 5.72
N GLU A 37 12.61 11.37 5.46
CA GLU A 37 13.37 12.27 4.58
C GLU A 37 12.81 12.29 3.15
N PHE A 38 12.31 11.15 2.67
CA PHE A 38 11.63 11.08 1.38
C PHE A 38 10.32 11.87 1.38
N ILE A 39 9.47 11.67 2.40
CA ILE A 39 8.20 12.41 2.53
C ILE A 39 8.45 13.91 2.68
N ASP A 40 9.35 14.32 3.56
CA ASP A 40 9.70 15.73 3.78
C ASP A 40 10.18 16.41 2.47
N LYS A 41 10.82 15.66 1.57
CA LYS A 41 11.24 16.15 0.24
C LYS A 41 10.06 16.31 -0.74
N TRP A 42 9.08 15.40 -0.69
CA TRP A 42 8.09 15.21 -1.74
C TRP A 42 6.66 15.62 -1.40
N ASN A 43 6.36 15.91 -0.13
CA ASN A 43 5.01 16.16 0.35
C ASN A 43 4.27 17.29 -0.39
N ASP A 44 5.00 18.31 -0.85
CA ASP A 44 4.43 19.48 -1.52
C ASP A 44 4.72 19.50 -3.04
N LEU A 45 5.22 18.39 -3.58
CA LEU A 45 5.55 18.25 -4.99
C LEU A 45 4.58 17.29 -5.68
N SER A 46 4.25 17.59 -6.94
CA SER A 46 3.43 16.70 -7.77
C SER A 46 4.10 15.34 -7.97
N LEU A 47 3.33 14.26 -7.87
CA LEU A 47 3.78 12.90 -8.16
C LEU A 47 4.33 12.75 -9.58
N LEU A 48 3.87 13.57 -10.54
CA LEU A 48 4.37 13.58 -11.92
C LEU A 48 5.87 13.92 -12.02
N LYS A 49 6.43 14.56 -10.99
CA LYS A 49 7.87 14.89 -10.92
C LYS A 49 8.72 13.77 -10.31
N LEU A 50 8.11 12.75 -9.71
CA LEU A 50 8.85 11.63 -9.12
C LEU A 50 9.52 10.82 -10.20
N SER A 51 10.85 10.76 -10.15
CA SER A 51 11.58 9.88 -11.03
C SER A 51 11.41 8.41 -10.61
N LYS A 52 11.47 7.52 -11.60
CA LYS A 52 11.47 6.07 -11.36
C LYS A 52 12.51 5.63 -10.32
N ASN A 53 13.71 6.21 -10.36
CA ASN A 53 14.77 5.88 -9.40
C ASN A 53 14.42 6.31 -7.98
N GLU A 54 13.75 7.45 -7.81
CA GLU A 54 13.32 7.92 -6.49
C GLU A 54 12.24 7.02 -5.91
N ILE A 55 11.30 6.56 -6.73
CA ILE A 55 10.30 5.56 -6.34
C ILE A 55 10.99 4.26 -5.89
N ILE A 56 11.91 3.74 -6.72
CA ILE A 56 12.67 2.51 -6.40
C ILE A 56 13.41 2.65 -5.06
N GLU A 57 14.11 3.76 -4.86
CA GLU A 57 14.84 3.97 -3.62
C GLU A 57 13.91 4.18 -2.41
N ALA A 58 12.71 4.75 -2.59
CA ALA A 58 11.71 4.87 -1.53
C ALA A 58 11.15 3.52 -1.06
N LEU A 59 11.14 2.49 -1.92
CA LEU A 59 10.60 1.17 -1.59
C LEU A 59 11.65 0.23 -0.97
N LYS A 60 12.90 0.33 -1.39
CA LYS A 60 13.97 -0.59 -0.98
C LYS A 60 14.32 -0.51 0.51
N GLY A 61 14.62 -1.67 1.10
CA GLY A 61 15.20 -1.84 2.43
C GLY A 61 14.18 -1.87 3.57
N PHE A 62 12.89 -1.77 3.25
CA PHE A 62 11.81 -1.84 4.24
C PHE A 62 11.33 -3.28 4.41
N THR A 63 10.72 -3.83 3.37
CA THR A 63 10.18 -5.19 3.38
C THR A 63 10.71 -5.96 2.17
N LYS A 64 10.74 -7.29 2.27
CA LYS A 64 11.12 -8.15 1.14
C LYS A 64 10.23 -7.88 -0.08
N HIS A 65 8.93 -7.73 0.16
CA HIS A 65 7.99 -7.39 -0.91
C HIS A 65 8.26 -6.00 -1.52
N GLY A 66 8.57 -4.98 -0.70
CA GLY A 66 8.99 -3.67 -1.20
C GLY A 66 10.26 -3.74 -2.07
N ASP A 67 11.24 -4.57 -1.68
CA ASP A 67 12.43 -4.84 -2.50
C ASP A 67 12.08 -5.54 -3.83
N GLU A 68 11.15 -6.49 -3.80
CA GLU A 68 10.66 -7.18 -5.01
C GLU A 68 9.96 -6.20 -5.96
N VAL A 69 9.07 -5.34 -5.47
CA VAL A 69 8.41 -4.29 -6.27
C VAL A 69 9.44 -3.32 -6.86
N ALA A 70 10.42 -2.89 -6.06
CA ALA A 70 11.50 -2.02 -6.53
C ALA A 70 12.30 -2.68 -7.67
N GLU A 71 12.53 -3.99 -7.60
CA GLU A 71 13.25 -4.74 -8.64
C GLU A 71 12.40 -4.94 -9.91
N LEU A 72 11.06 -5.07 -9.78
CA LEU A 72 10.16 -5.09 -10.94
C LEU A 72 10.15 -3.76 -11.68
N LEU A 73 10.09 -2.65 -10.94
CA LEU A 73 10.22 -1.31 -11.51
C LEU A 73 11.56 -1.20 -12.21
N LYS A 74 12.67 -1.44 -11.51
CA LYS A 74 14.03 -1.36 -12.06
C LYS A 74 14.17 -2.11 -13.38
N ASN A 75 13.66 -3.34 -13.46
CA ASN A 75 13.73 -4.20 -14.65
C ASN A 75 12.61 -3.98 -15.68
N ASN A 76 11.80 -2.93 -15.56
CA ASN A 76 10.68 -2.62 -16.46
C ASN A 76 9.63 -3.74 -16.58
N LYS A 77 9.52 -4.60 -15.56
CA LYS A 77 8.49 -5.65 -15.47
C LYS A 77 7.18 -5.14 -14.89
N MET A 78 7.25 -4.03 -14.15
CA MET A 78 6.11 -3.25 -13.70
C MET A 78 6.15 -1.90 -14.43
N LYS A 79 5.09 -1.59 -15.16
CA LYS A 79 4.89 -0.27 -15.79
C LYS A 79 3.89 0.49 -14.95
N TYR A 80 4.15 1.79 -14.77
CA TYR A 80 3.26 2.68 -14.03
C TYR A 80 2.97 3.94 -14.83
N GLU A 81 1.82 4.54 -14.57
CA GLU A 81 1.40 5.81 -15.13
C GLU A 81 0.64 6.63 -14.08
N PHE A 82 0.87 7.94 -14.07
CA PHE A 82 0.13 8.89 -13.24
C PHE A 82 -0.87 9.60 -14.13
N LEU A 83 -2.14 9.56 -13.77
CA LEU A 83 -3.22 10.22 -14.48
C LEU A 83 -3.80 11.34 -13.63
N ASP A 84 -4.35 12.38 -14.24
CA ASP A 84 -5.19 13.30 -13.51
C ASP A 84 -6.50 12.63 -13.07
N ASP A 85 -7.28 13.30 -12.22
CA ASP A 85 -8.47 12.69 -11.65
C ASP A 85 -9.52 12.35 -12.70
N ALA A 86 -9.65 13.16 -13.75
CA ALA A 86 -10.64 12.96 -14.80
C ALA A 86 -10.25 11.77 -15.71
N ASP A 87 -9.00 11.74 -16.15
CA ASP A 87 -8.47 10.63 -16.96
C ASP A 87 -8.50 9.31 -16.18
N PHE A 88 -8.23 9.35 -14.88
CA PHE A 88 -8.30 8.16 -14.03
C PHE A 88 -9.75 7.68 -13.82
N ASP A 89 -10.70 8.60 -13.65
CA ASP A 89 -12.13 8.26 -13.56
C ASP A 89 -12.62 7.60 -14.85
N GLU A 90 -12.28 8.17 -16.01
CA GLU A 90 -12.64 7.62 -17.32
C GLU A 90 -12.03 6.23 -17.51
N LEU A 91 -10.74 6.06 -17.17
CA LEU A 91 -10.08 4.75 -17.19
C LEU A 91 -10.84 3.70 -16.37
N LEU A 92 -11.27 4.03 -15.14
CA LEU A 92 -12.00 3.08 -14.32
C LEU A 92 -13.37 2.72 -14.91
N ARG A 93 -14.07 3.68 -15.49
CA ARG A 93 -15.38 3.46 -16.15
C ARG A 93 -15.25 2.60 -17.40
N ASP A 94 -14.20 2.81 -18.19
CA ASP A 94 -13.94 2.05 -19.41
C ASP A 94 -13.68 0.56 -19.14
N TYR A 95 -13.12 0.25 -17.96
CA TYR A 95 -12.88 -1.13 -17.53
C TYR A 95 -14.02 -1.73 -16.71
N ASP A 96 -15.09 -0.96 -16.45
CA ASP A 96 -16.29 -1.42 -15.75
C ASP A 96 -17.34 -1.99 -16.70
N TYR A 97 -17.00 -3.11 -17.35
CA TYR A 97 -17.86 -3.77 -18.34
C TYR A 97 -19.24 -4.18 -17.82
N ASN A 98 -19.41 -4.24 -16.50
CA ASN A 98 -20.63 -4.70 -15.83
C ASN A 98 -21.38 -3.57 -15.10
N ASN A 99 -20.93 -2.31 -15.22
CA ASN A 99 -21.48 -1.13 -14.52
C ASN A 99 -21.62 -1.35 -13.00
N GLU A 100 -20.58 -1.87 -12.38
CA GLU A 100 -20.54 -2.23 -10.96
C GLU A 100 -19.87 -1.16 -10.09
N LEU A 101 -19.04 -0.31 -10.68
CA LEU A 101 -18.36 0.76 -9.99
C LEU A 101 -19.30 1.95 -9.85
N THR A 102 -19.69 2.26 -8.62
CA THR A 102 -20.39 3.50 -8.31
C THR A 102 -19.41 4.67 -8.37
N ASP A 103 -19.93 5.89 -8.56
CA ASP A 103 -19.10 7.11 -8.50
C ASP A 103 -18.32 7.22 -7.18
N GLU A 104 -18.92 6.79 -6.06
CA GLU A 104 -18.25 6.73 -4.77
C GLU A 104 -17.03 5.79 -4.78
N ILE A 105 -17.15 4.62 -5.42
CA ILE A 105 -16.05 3.66 -5.55
C ILE A 105 -14.96 4.23 -6.46
N ILE A 106 -15.35 4.87 -7.56
CA ILE A 106 -14.40 5.48 -8.49
C ILE A 106 -13.61 6.56 -7.76
N PHE A 107 -14.28 7.54 -7.14
CA PHE A 107 -13.63 8.68 -6.49
C PHE A 107 -12.73 8.30 -5.31
N ARG A 108 -12.99 7.19 -4.62
CA ARG A 108 -12.12 6.72 -3.52
C ARG A 108 -10.94 5.87 -3.98
N THR A 109 -11.02 5.25 -5.15
CA THR A 109 -9.95 4.39 -5.69
C THR A 109 -8.77 5.25 -6.12
N ARG A 110 -7.56 4.97 -5.61
CA ARG A 110 -6.36 5.80 -5.89
C ARG A 110 -5.39 5.15 -6.86
N ALA A 111 -5.49 3.84 -7.02
CA ALA A 111 -4.66 3.06 -7.92
C ALA A 111 -5.44 1.89 -8.50
N ALA A 112 -4.98 1.38 -9.63
CA ALA A 112 -5.52 0.18 -10.24
C ALA A 112 -4.46 -0.52 -11.10
N THR A 113 -4.46 -1.86 -11.08
CA THR A 113 -3.71 -2.68 -12.03
C THR A 113 -4.64 -3.15 -13.15
N LEU A 114 -4.45 -2.63 -14.35
CA LEU A 114 -5.23 -2.95 -15.54
C LEU A 114 -4.29 -3.34 -16.69
N ASP A 115 -4.59 -4.45 -17.37
CA ASP A 115 -3.80 -4.96 -18.51
C ASP A 115 -2.28 -5.09 -18.27
N GLY A 116 -1.89 -5.35 -17.01
CA GLY A 116 -0.49 -5.50 -16.62
C GLY A 116 0.29 -4.17 -16.56
N LYS A 117 -0.42 -3.04 -16.52
CA LYS A 117 0.10 -1.73 -16.12
C LYS A 117 -0.58 -1.31 -14.82
N THR A 118 0.08 -0.45 -14.07
CA THR A 118 -0.50 0.15 -12.87
C THR A 118 -0.72 1.64 -13.10
N PHE A 119 -1.87 2.13 -12.66
CA PHE A 119 -2.28 3.52 -12.81
C PHE A 119 -2.45 4.11 -11.42
N TYR A 120 -2.09 5.38 -11.25
CA TYR A 120 -2.21 6.10 -9.98
C TYR A 120 -2.83 7.48 -10.22
N ARG A 121 -3.74 7.89 -9.35
CA ARG A 121 -4.22 9.28 -9.32
C ARG A 121 -3.09 10.21 -8.94
N SER A 122 -2.82 11.19 -9.78
CA SER A 122 -1.76 12.18 -9.57
C SER A 122 -2.08 13.17 -8.43
N SER A 123 -3.35 13.28 -8.04
CA SER A 123 -3.83 14.07 -6.90
C SER A 123 -3.57 13.40 -5.55
N ALA A 124 -3.26 12.09 -5.52
CA ALA A 124 -2.93 11.38 -4.30
C ALA A 124 -1.67 11.96 -3.63
N SER A 125 -1.60 11.88 -2.30
CA SER A 125 -0.38 12.26 -1.60
C SER A 125 0.73 11.24 -1.88
N VAL A 126 2.00 11.67 -1.73
CA VAL A 126 3.15 10.75 -1.87
C VAL A 126 3.09 9.59 -0.88
N GLU A 127 2.54 9.79 0.33
CA GLU A 127 2.34 8.72 1.30
C GLU A 127 1.30 7.69 0.83
N GLN A 128 0.19 8.17 0.27
CA GLN A 128 -0.84 7.31 -0.32
C GLN A 128 -0.25 6.52 -1.47
N PHE A 129 0.40 7.19 -2.43
CA PHE A 129 1.05 6.55 -3.56
C PHE A 129 2.03 5.44 -3.16
N LEU A 130 2.89 5.67 -2.16
CA LEU A 130 3.85 4.65 -1.71
C LEU A 130 3.17 3.43 -1.07
N THR A 131 1.98 3.61 -0.49
CA THR A 131 1.16 2.48 -0.02
C THR A 131 0.54 1.75 -1.22
N GLU A 132 -0.08 2.48 -2.13
CA GLU A 132 -0.74 1.89 -3.31
C GLU A 132 0.24 1.12 -4.21
N ILE A 133 1.46 1.62 -4.42
CA ILE A 133 2.44 0.91 -5.25
C ILE A 133 2.88 -0.43 -4.67
N ILE A 134 2.83 -0.59 -3.33
CA ILE A 134 3.05 -1.87 -2.65
C ILE A 134 1.87 -2.83 -2.91
N HIS A 135 0.64 -2.31 -2.84
CA HIS A 135 -0.58 -3.06 -3.17
C HIS A 135 -0.54 -3.55 -4.62
N GLU A 136 -0.50 -2.62 -5.57
CA GLU A 136 -0.52 -2.90 -7.00
C GLU A 136 0.69 -3.74 -7.45
N GLY A 137 1.84 -3.57 -6.79
CA GLY A 137 2.99 -4.43 -7.00
C GLY A 137 2.71 -5.91 -6.73
N SER A 138 1.82 -6.22 -5.77
CA SER A 138 1.36 -7.59 -5.50
C SER A 138 0.57 -8.16 -6.68
N HIS A 139 -0.36 -7.39 -7.24
CA HIS A 139 -1.14 -7.78 -8.42
C HIS A 139 -0.25 -7.99 -9.65
N VAL A 140 0.77 -7.16 -9.82
CA VAL A 140 1.76 -7.35 -10.91
C VAL A 140 2.53 -8.66 -10.74
N ILE A 141 2.98 -8.99 -9.52
CA ILE A 141 3.66 -10.26 -9.24
C ILE A 141 2.77 -11.46 -9.55
N ASP A 142 1.51 -11.42 -9.10
CA ASP A 142 0.54 -12.50 -9.33
C ASP A 142 0.25 -12.68 -10.81
N ASN A 143 0.08 -11.58 -11.55
CA ASN A 143 -0.09 -11.60 -13.00
C ASN A 143 1.14 -12.18 -13.73
N LEU A 144 2.36 -11.86 -13.29
CA LEU A 144 3.58 -12.42 -13.85
C LEU A 144 3.71 -13.93 -13.55
N LEU A 145 3.35 -14.37 -12.34
CA LEU A 145 3.33 -15.79 -11.97
C LEU A 145 2.27 -16.55 -12.77
N LYS A 146 1.06 -16.01 -12.91
CA LYS A 146 -0.01 -16.56 -13.75
C LYS A 146 0.45 -16.73 -15.19
N LYS A 147 1.06 -15.70 -15.79
CA LYS A 147 1.64 -15.77 -17.15
C LYS A 147 2.72 -16.84 -17.26
N LYS A 148 3.59 -16.98 -16.26
CA LYS A 148 4.63 -18.02 -16.22
C LYS A 148 4.00 -19.42 -16.20
N PHE A 149 3.05 -19.67 -15.31
CA PHE A 149 2.40 -20.97 -15.19
C PHE A 149 1.56 -21.36 -16.42
N LEU A 150 0.90 -20.40 -17.07
CA LEU A 150 0.23 -20.64 -18.34
C LEU A 150 1.22 -21.08 -19.43
N LYS A 151 2.42 -20.47 -19.50
CA LYS A 151 3.48 -20.89 -20.43
C LYS A 151 4.05 -22.28 -20.11
N GLU A 152 4.00 -22.69 -18.85
CA GLU A 152 4.37 -24.03 -18.40
C GLU A 152 3.26 -25.07 -18.64
N GLY A 153 2.13 -24.67 -19.23
CA GLY A 153 1.01 -25.56 -19.57
C GLY A 153 0.06 -25.87 -18.41
N LYS A 154 0.15 -25.14 -17.29
CA LYS A 154 -0.79 -25.31 -16.18
C LYS A 154 -2.18 -24.78 -16.53
N THR A 155 -3.20 -25.46 -16.02
CA THR A 155 -4.60 -25.02 -16.11
C THR A 155 -4.87 -23.86 -15.14
N LEU A 156 -5.92 -23.08 -15.40
CA LEU A 156 -6.34 -21.99 -14.51
C LEU A 156 -6.63 -22.48 -13.08
N LYS A 157 -7.20 -23.67 -12.92
CA LYS A 157 -7.49 -24.27 -11.61
C LYS A 157 -6.23 -24.60 -10.82
N GLU A 158 -5.18 -25.08 -11.49
CA GLU A 158 -3.88 -25.35 -10.85
C GLU A 158 -3.16 -24.06 -10.48
N ILE A 159 -3.30 -23.03 -11.31
CA ILE A 159 -2.78 -21.70 -11.04
C ILE A 159 -3.45 -21.11 -9.81
N GLU A 160 -4.78 -21.11 -9.76
CA GLU A 160 -5.57 -20.59 -8.63
C GLU A 160 -5.20 -21.31 -7.33
N LYS A 161 -5.05 -22.65 -7.35
CA LYS A 161 -4.55 -23.40 -6.19
C LYS A 161 -3.14 -22.97 -5.73
N SER A 162 -2.32 -22.44 -6.64
CA SER A 162 -0.94 -22.06 -6.35
C SER A 162 -0.78 -20.60 -5.91
N ILE A 163 -1.52 -19.66 -6.52
CA ILE A 163 -1.38 -18.21 -6.26
C ILE A 163 -2.54 -17.62 -5.45
N GLY A 164 -3.64 -18.36 -5.33
CA GLY A 164 -4.89 -17.95 -4.73
C GLY A 164 -5.90 -17.41 -5.74
N ASN A 165 -7.17 -17.37 -5.35
CA ASN A 165 -8.22 -16.67 -6.08
C ASN A 165 -8.11 -15.15 -5.89
N ASN A 166 -9.00 -14.38 -6.53
CA ASN A 166 -8.95 -12.91 -6.45
C ASN A 166 -9.01 -12.39 -5.00
N TRP A 167 -9.79 -13.03 -4.13
CA TRP A 167 -9.87 -12.64 -2.72
C TRP A 167 -8.59 -12.89 -1.94
N GLU A 168 -7.99 -14.06 -2.15
CA GLU A 168 -6.72 -14.40 -1.51
C GLU A 168 -5.59 -13.50 -2.01
N GLN A 169 -5.64 -13.09 -3.28
CA GLN A 169 -4.71 -12.11 -3.85
C GLN A 169 -4.89 -10.72 -3.22
N GLU A 170 -6.13 -10.23 -3.07
CA GLU A 170 -6.43 -8.96 -2.36
C GLU A 170 -5.97 -9.01 -0.90
N ILE A 171 -6.29 -10.08 -0.16
CA ILE A 171 -5.86 -10.25 1.24
C ILE A 171 -4.33 -10.20 1.34
N LYS A 172 -3.63 -10.82 0.40
CA LYS A 172 -2.18 -10.81 0.33
C LYS A 172 -1.64 -9.40 0.02
N ALA A 173 -2.24 -8.69 -0.92
CA ALA A 173 -1.85 -7.31 -1.27
C ALA A 173 -1.97 -6.36 -0.06
N PHE A 174 -3.12 -6.34 0.60
CA PHE A 174 -3.33 -5.57 1.83
C PHE A 174 -2.43 -6.01 2.99
N SER A 175 -2.06 -7.29 3.04
CA SER A 175 -1.10 -7.78 4.04
C SER A 175 0.31 -7.22 3.80
N HIS A 176 0.74 -7.14 2.54
CA HIS A 176 2.02 -6.53 2.17
C HIS A 176 2.06 -5.03 2.45
N GLU A 177 0.98 -4.29 2.15
CA GLU A 177 0.85 -2.88 2.54
C GLU A 177 0.98 -2.71 4.05
N ARG A 178 0.20 -3.49 4.81
CA ARG A 178 0.22 -3.43 6.27
C ARG A 178 1.63 -3.66 6.82
N ASP A 179 2.33 -4.67 6.30
CA ASP A 179 3.69 -4.97 6.75
C ASP A 179 4.68 -3.87 6.38
N TRP A 180 4.52 -3.24 5.22
CA TRP A 180 5.28 -2.07 4.81
C TRP A 180 5.01 -0.87 5.73
N GLN A 181 3.74 -0.53 5.98
CA GLN A 181 3.30 0.53 6.91
C GLN A 181 3.90 0.34 8.31
N ILE A 182 3.83 -0.88 8.84
CA ILE A 182 4.41 -1.24 10.14
C ILE A 182 5.94 -1.10 10.15
N LYS A 183 6.59 -1.36 9.03
CA LYS A 183 8.05 -1.28 8.91
C LYS A 183 8.54 0.15 8.87
N ILE A 184 7.91 1.01 8.07
CA ILE A 184 8.25 2.45 7.98
C ILE A 184 7.79 3.23 9.22
N GLY A 185 6.97 2.61 10.09
CA GLY A 185 6.57 3.19 11.36
C GLY A 185 5.34 4.08 11.29
N ILE A 186 4.49 3.91 10.27
CA ILE A 186 3.16 4.53 10.21
C ILE A 186 2.09 3.56 10.73
N GLU A 187 0.97 4.10 11.23
CA GLU A 187 -0.14 3.27 11.70
C GLU A 187 -0.79 2.60 10.48
N PRO A 188 -0.90 1.25 10.47
CA PRO A 188 -1.52 0.58 9.34
C PRO A 188 -3.02 0.85 9.29
N GLU A 189 -3.56 0.95 8.08
CA GLU A 189 -5.01 1.10 7.85
C GLU A 189 -5.76 -0.09 8.45
N TYR A 190 -5.28 -1.30 8.19
CA TYR A 190 -5.80 -2.54 8.76
C TYR A 190 -4.88 -3.10 9.83
N LYS A 191 -5.30 -3.01 11.10
CA LYS A 191 -4.48 -3.43 12.25
C LYS A 191 -4.20 -4.93 12.33
N SER A 192 -5.05 -5.76 11.72
CA SER A 192 -4.93 -7.23 11.78
C SER A 192 -5.39 -7.90 10.48
N LEU A 193 -4.95 -9.13 10.25
CA LEU A 193 -5.41 -9.96 9.12
C LEU A 193 -6.94 -10.11 9.12
N LYS A 194 -7.56 -10.26 10.31
CA LYS A 194 -9.02 -10.32 10.44
C LYS A 194 -9.70 -9.03 9.93
N ASN A 195 -9.07 -7.86 10.10
CA ASN A 195 -9.61 -6.61 9.57
C ASN A 195 -9.51 -6.57 8.04
N ILE A 196 -8.38 -7.04 7.49
CA ILE A 196 -8.18 -7.15 6.04
C ILE A 196 -9.23 -8.09 5.44
N GLU A 197 -9.37 -9.30 5.98
CA GLU A 197 -10.36 -10.26 5.51
C GLU A 197 -11.79 -9.70 5.57
N LYS A 198 -12.13 -8.97 6.64
CA LYS A 198 -13.44 -8.33 6.76
C LYS A 198 -13.64 -7.28 5.67
N HIS A 199 -12.63 -6.42 5.45
CA HIS A 199 -12.67 -5.39 4.41
C HIS A 199 -12.86 -6.01 3.02
N VAL A 200 -12.02 -6.97 2.64
CA VAL A 200 -12.10 -7.63 1.33
C VAL A 200 -13.47 -8.29 1.11
N LYS A 201 -14.01 -8.96 2.13
CA LYS A 201 -15.36 -9.57 2.06
C LYS A 201 -16.49 -8.56 1.93
N THR A 202 -16.33 -7.36 2.49
CA THR A 202 -17.36 -6.30 2.43
C THR A 202 -17.31 -5.54 1.11
N GLU A 203 -16.11 -5.20 0.61
CA GLU A 203 -15.95 -4.38 -0.60
C GLU A 203 -16.00 -5.20 -1.89
N TYR A 204 -15.66 -6.49 -1.85
CA TYR A 204 -15.65 -7.36 -3.03
C TYR A 204 -16.65 -8.54 -2.91
N PRO A 205 -17.93 -8.30 -2.60
CA PRO A 205 -18.91 -9.36 -2.32
C PRO A 205 -19.23 -10.21 -3.56
N LYS A 206 -18.89 -9.75 -4.77
CA LYS A 206 -19.26 -10.44 -6.02
C LYS A 206 -18.47 -11.72 -6.30
N TYR A 207 -17.35 -11.95 -5.61
CA TYR A 207 -16.65 -13.24 -5.72
C TYR A 207 -17.09 -14.26 -4.63
N LEU A 208 -18.22 -14.03 -3.94
CA LEU A 208 -18.88 -14.99 -3.02
C LEU A 208 -19.71 -16.08 -3.73
N LYS A 209 -19.82 -16.05 -5.05
CA LYS A 209 -20.67 -16.98 -5.82
C LYS A 209 -19.84 -17.96 -6.63
#